data_AF-A0A3M7T921-F1
#
_entry.id   AF-A0A3M7T921-F1
#
_cell.length_a   1.000
_cell.length_b   1.000
_cell.length_c   1.000
_cell.angle_alpha   90.00
_cell.angle_beta   90.00
_cell.angle_gamma   90.00
#
_symmetry.space_group_name_H-M   'P 1'
#
loop_
_entity.id
_entity.type
_entity.pdbx_description
1 polymer ?
#
loop_
_entity_poly.entity_id
_entity_poly.type
_entity_poly.pdbx_seq_one_letter_code
_entity_poly.pdbx_strand_id
1 'polypeptide(L)'
;MLNEQHPAASHVKTYTDTLVEHFNWVNELSYLLSIHLNQLIDHENFKSEHKKLCDRVEELRSQLTDLISKSNHKNHEDSINKLDKMSMEIVSLNTKFDCWSNKSKTLTPFQLRRQKLNPPHNKCKFLVNYRRSQINLNKNEECTVEDNSQKIKWKIRKAGSDQSIFVPSVCLAIPPPDEESLDLIQQLKIRIESLDKQILSYRLQFKKDRLFNVMNKIKICDFDEYEERKKSADANTNFDLILNSVKYEIEELVNQSTELNGKNGKNQHFIEFSNSDAKLLIDSYDACSKKLNEFNEKSAEKNQ
;
A
#
# COMPACT_ATOMS: atom_id res chain seq x y z
N MET A 1 -59.52 23.90 22.28
CA MET A 1 -58.56 24.37 23.32
C MET A 1 -57.73 25.58 22.92
N LEU A 2 -56.75 25.51 22.00
CA LEU A 2 -55.97 26.70 21.58
C LEU A 2 -56.80 27.72 20.77
N ASN A 3 -57.78 27.25 19.99
CA ASN A 3 -58.70 28.08 19.22
C ASN A 3 -59.87 28.68 20.04
N GLU A 4 -60.01 28.33 21.32
CA GLU A 4 -61.19 28.65 22.14
C GLU A 4 -60.92 29.70 23.23
N GLN A 5 -59.81 30.47 23.15
CA GLN A 5 -59.42 31.48 24.14
C GLN A 5 -59.47 30.95 25.60
N HIS A 6 -59.12 29.68 25.79
CA HIS A 6 -59.15 29.05 27.11
C HIS A 6 -58.15 29.74 28.06
N PRO A 7 -58.48 30.02 29.33
CA PRO A 7 -57.60 30.74 30.26
C PRO A 7 -56.25 30.03 30.50
N ALA A 8 -56.20 28.71 30.34
CA ALA A 8 -54.95 27.93 30.39
C ALA A 8 -54.19 27.83 29.05
N ALA A 9 -54.67 28.43 27.95
CA ALA A 9 -54.09 28.28 26.62
C ALA A 9 -52.62 28.74 26.56
N SER A 10 -52.24 29.78 27.32
CA SER A 10 -50.85 30.22 27.40
C SER A 10 -49.94 29.15 28.04
N HIS A 11 -50.39 28.51 29.11
CA HIS A 11 -49.64 27.42 29.76
C HIS A 11 -49.52 26.22 28.84
N VAL A 12 -50.63 25.82 28.20
CA VAL A 12 -50.64 24.73 27.21
C VAL A 12 -49.66 25.02 26.08
N LYS A 13 -49.64 26.26 25.56
CA LYS A 13 -48.70 26.68 24.51
C LYS A 13 -47.24 26.55 24.96
N THR A 14 -46.91 27.05 26.15
CA THR A 14 -45.54 26.94 26.70
C THR A 14 -45.13 25.48 26.84
N TYR A 15 -46.02 24.60 27.32
CA TYR A 15 -45.75 23.16 27.41
C TYR A 15 -45.60 22.52 26.02
N THR A 16 -46.44 22.86 25.04
CA THR A 16 -46.31 22.32 23.68
C THR A 16 -45.00 22.77 23.02
N ASP A 17 -44.62 24.03 23.18
CA ASP A 17 -43.36 24.56 22.64
C ASP A 17 -42.16 23.87 23.29
N THR A 18 -42.22 23.65 24.61
CA THR A 18 -41.20 22.89 25.35
C THR A 18 -41.12 21.44 24.86
N LEU A 19 -42.25 20.77 24.62
CA LEU A 19 -42.26 19.40 24.10
C LEU A 19 -41.66 19.32 22.69
N VAL A 20 -41.98 20.27 21.82
CA VAL A 20 -41.40 20.37 20.48
C VAL A 20 -39.88 20.58 20.55
N GLU A 21 -39.39 21.44 21.45
CA GLU A 21 -37.95 21.66 21.65
C GLU A 21 -37.24 20.37 22.10
N HIS A 22 -37.79 19.66 23.09
CA HIS A 22 -37.22 18.40 23.56
C HIS A 22 -37.24 17.33 22.47
N PHE A 23 -38.33 17.22 21.70
CA PHE A 23 -38.44 16.27 20.60
C PHE A 23 -37.42 16.55 19.50
N ASN A 24 -37.25 17.83 19.11
CA ASN A 24 -36.23 18.23 18.15
C ASN A 24 -34.83 17.87 18.63
N TRP A 25 -34.54 18.07 19.92
CA TRP A 25 -33.25 17.69 20.50
C TRP A 25 -33.02 16.17 20.49
N VAL A 26 -34.05 15.36 20.78
CA VAL A 26 -33.95 13.89 20.68
C VAL A 26 -33.68 13.47 19.23
N ASN A 27 -34.31 14.11 18.25
CA ASN A 27 -34.07 13.84 16.83
C ASN A 27 -32.62 14.20 16.43
N GLU A 28 -32.10 15.35 16.88
CA GLU A 28 -30.70 15.74 16.68
C GLU A 28 -29.74 14.73 17.32
N LEU A 29 -30.01 14.25 18.53
CA LEU A 29 -29.21 13.22 19.19
C LEU A 29 -29.21 11.89 18.42
N SER A 30 -30.35 11.48 17.87
CA SER A 30 -30.46 10.27 17.03
C SER A 30 -29.62 10.39 15.76
N TYR A 31 -29.65 11.57 15.11
CA TYR A 31 -28.81 11.87 13.96
C TYR A 31 -27.30 11.85 14.30
N LEU A 32 -26.91 12.50 15.40
CA LEU A 32 -25.53 12.50 15.88
C LEU A 32 -25.03 11.09 16.23
N LEU A 33 -25.87 10.28 16.86
CA LEU A 33 -25.56 8.88 17.14
C LEU A 33 -25.28 8.12 15.85
N SER A 34 -26.11 8.31 14.83
CA SER A 34 -25.93 7.68 13.52
C SER A 34 -24.59 8.06 12.86
N ILE A 35 -24.19 9.34 12.94
CA ILE A 35 -22.89 9.81 12.45
C ILE A 35 -21.75 9.11 13.20
N HIS A 36 -21.79 9.10 14.53
CA HIS A 36 -20.71 8.51 15.33
C HIS A 36 -20.62 6.99 15.17
N LEU A 37 -21.75 6.31 14.99
CA LEU A 37 -21.77 4.88 14.68
C LEU A 37 -21.13 4.60 13.32
N ASN A 38 -21.45 5.41 12.30
CA ASN A 38 -20.81 5.27 10.98
C ASN A 38 -19.29 5.51 11.05
N GLN A 39 -18.84 6.51 11.81
CA GLN A 39 -17.41 6.77 12.03
C GLN A 39 -16.71 5.58 12.72
N LEU A 40 -17.37 4.97 13.71
CA LEU A 40 -16.85 3.78 14.39
C LEU A 40 -16.74 2.60 13.42
N ILE A 41 -17.78 2.34 12.63
CA ILE A 41 -17.79 1.26 11.63
C ILE A 41 -16.67 1.48 10.61
N ASP A 42 -16.52 2.71 10.11
CA ASP A 42 -15.45 3.06 9.17
C ASP A 42 -14.06 2.76 9.74
N HIS A 43 -13.81 3.08 11.01
CA HIS A 43 -12.54 2.81 11.66
C HIS A 43 -12.31 1.31 11.89
N GLU A 44 -13.32 0.57 12.36
CA GLU A 44 -13.20 -0.89 12.54
C GLU A 44 -12.96 -1.61 11.21
N ASN A 45 -13.65 -1.18 10.14
CA ASN A 45 -13.42 -1.69 8.79
C ASN A 45 -11.98 -1.43 8.33
N PHE A 46 -11.50 -0.19 8.50
CA PHE A 46 -10.12 0.17 8.17
C PHE A 46 -9.11 -0.70 8.93
N LYS A 47 -9.29 -0.88 10.24
CA LYS A 47 -8.39 -1.68 11.06
C LYS A 47 -8.38 -3.16 10.66
N SER A 48 -9.55 -3.71 10.37
CA SER A 48 -9.69 -5.09 9.87
C SER A 48 -8.97 -5.29 8.54
N GLU A 49 -9.15 -4.37 7.60
CA GLU A 49 -8.56 -4.46 6.27
C GLU A 49 -7.05 -4.19 6.27
N HIS A 50 -6.58 -3.23 7.09
CA HIS A 50 -5.16 -3.02 7.35
C HIS A 50 -4.48 -4.28 7.89
N LYS A 51 -5.12 -4.97 8.84
CA LYS A 51 -4.62 -6.24 9.36
C LYS A 51 -4.53 -7.31 8.29
N LYS A 52 -5.56 -7.49 7.47
CA LYS A 52 -5.55 -8.45 6.35
C LYS A 52 -4.41 -8.18 5.37
N LEU A 53 -4.15 -6.91 5.06
CA LEU A 53 -3.03 -6.53 4.19
C LEU A 53 -1.68 -6.84 4.85
N CYS A 54 -1.51 -6.53 6.13
CA CYS A 54 -0.29 -6.88 6.87
C CYS A 54 -0.04 -8.38 6.88
N ASP A 55 -1.06 -9.18 7.23
CA ASP A 55 -0.97 -10.63 7.29
C ASP A 55 -0.57 -11.20 5.92
N ARG A 56 -1.13 -10.65 4.83
CA ARG A 56 -0.79 -11.08 3.47
C ARG A 56 0.64 -10.73 3.06
N VAL A 57 1.12 -9.54 3.44
CA VAL A 57 2.52 -9.14 3.18
C VAL A 57 3.50 -10.06 3.91
N GLU A 58 3.21 -10.41 5.17
CA GLU A 58 4.04 -11.35 5.93
C GLU A 58 3.99 -12.77 5.35
N GLU A 59 2.83 -13.22 4.86
CA GLU A 59 2.72 -14.50 4.18
C GLU A 59 3.58 -14.55 2.90
N LEU A 60 3.52 -13.51 2.06
CA LEU A 60 4.37 -13.41 0.87
C LEU A 60 5.87 -13.35 1.23
N ARG A 61 6.23 -12.67 2.30
CA ARG A 61 7.60 -12.63 2.80
C ARG A 61 8.08 -14.02 3.25
N SER A 62 7.23 -14.77 3.93
CA SER A 62 7.50 -16.15 4.32
C SER A 62 7.69 -17.04 3.09
N GLN A 63 6.79 -16.95 2.11
CA GLN A 63 6.89 -17.67 0.84
C GLN A 63 8.21 -17.35 0.11
N LEU A 64 8.61 -16.07 0.07
CA LEU A 64 9.88 -15.66 -0.53
C LEU A 64 11.07 -16.33 0.17
N THR A 65 11.09 -16.28 1.50
CA THR A 65 12.15 -16.89 2.34
C THR A 65 12.25 -18.41 2.10
N ASP A 66 11.10 -19.07 2.01
CA ASP A 66 10.98 -20.49 1.71
C ASP A 66 11.50 -20.83 0.29
N LEU A 67 11.20 -19.98 -0.69
CA LEU A 67 11.68 -20.17 -2.06
C LEU A 67 13.21 -20.04 -2.14
N ILE A 68 13.77 -19.05 -1.45
CA ILE A 68 15.22 -18.82 -1.43
C ILE A 68 15.94 -19.96 -0.72
N SER A 69 15.43 -20.44 0.41
CA SER A 69 16.06 -21.54 1.16
C SER A 69 16.01 -22.88 0.40
N LYS A 70 14.95 -23.12 -0.38
CA LYS A 70 14.76 -24.37 -1.14
C LYS A 70 15.37 -24.31 -2.55
N SER A 71 15.89 -23.17 -3.00
CA SER A 71 16.44 -23.04 -4.35
C SER A 71 17.77 -23.79 -4.46
N ASN A 72 17.71 -25.10 -4.65
CA ASN A 72 18.83 -25.88 -5.16
C ASN A 72 19.05 -25.42 -6.60
N HIS A 73 20.24 -24.91 -6.94
CA HIS A 73 20.71 -24.27 -8.19
C HIS A 73 20.43 -24.97 -9.55
N LYS A 74 19.46 -25.88 -9.64
CA LYS A 74 19.13 -26.68 -10.81
C LYS A 74 17.84 -26.23 -11.52
N ASN A 75 16.86 -25.68 -10.81
CA ASN A 75 15.55 -25.28 -11.37
C ASN A 75 15.26 -23.79 -11.20
N HIS A 76 16.10 -22.94 -11.79
CA HIS A 76 15.90 -21.48 -11.73
C HIS A 76 14.60 -21.03 -12.44
N GLU A 77 14.17 -21.73 -13.49
CA GLU A 77 12.93 -21.42 -14.25
C GLU A 77 11.68 -21.45 -13.36
N ASP A 78 11.51 -22.51 -12.57
CA ASP A 78 10.37 -22.67 -11.65
C ASP A 78 10.36 -21.57 -10.58
N SER A 79 11.54 -21.20 -10.08
CA SER A 79 11.69 -20.13 -9.09
C SER A 79 11.35 -18.77 -9.67
N ILE A 80 11.80 -18.45 -10.89
CA ILE A 80 11.47 -17.21 -11.60
C ILE A 80 9.95 -17.10 -11.80
N ASN A 81 9.32 -18.17 -12.30
CA ASN A 81 7.87 -18.20 -12.51
C ASN A 81 7.07 -17.97 -11.22
N LYS A 82 7.56 -18.46 -10.07
CA LYS A 82 6.93 -18.19 -8.77
C LYS A 82 7.12 -16.73 -8.34
N LEU A 83 8.31 -16.16 -8.53
CA LEU A 83 8.57 -14.75 -8.23
C LEU A 83 7.74 -13.81 -9.11
N ASP A 84 7.49 -14.16 -10.37
CA ASP A 84 6.61 -13.38 -11.25
C ASP A 84 5.15 -13.39 -10.78
N LYS A 85 4.65 -14.55 -10.34
CA LYS A 85 3.32 -14.64 -9.70
C LYS A 85 3.22 -13.76 -8.45
N MET A 86 4.25 -13.81 -7.59
CA MET A 86 4.28 -12.97 -6.39
C MET A 86 4.35 -11.47 -6.75
N SER A 87 5.08 -11.11 -7.81
CA SER A 87 5.15 -9.72 -8.30
C SER A 87 3.79 -9.21 -8.77
N MET A 88 3.05 -10.01 -9.54
CA MET A 88 1.67 -9.68 -9.93
C MET A 88 0.76 -9.49 -8.72
N GLU A 89 1.00 -10.28 -7.68
CA GLU A 89 0.22 -10.18 -6.46
C GLU A 89 0.52 -8.90 -5.66
N ILE A 90 1.79 -8.48 -5.61
CA ILE A 90 2.16 -7.18 -5.03
C ILE A 90 1.46 -6.04 -5.77
N VAL A 91 1.33 -6.11 -7.10
CA VAL A 91 0.56 -5.11 -7.85
C VAL A 91 -0.88 -5.07 -7.36
N SER A 92 -1.53 -6.22 -7.17
CA SER A 92 -2.88 -6.27 -6.58
C SER A 92 -2.93 -5.69 -5.17
N LEU A 93 -1.95 -6.01 -4.31
CA LEU A 93 -1.86 -5.45 -2.96
C LEU A 93 -1.67 -3.92 -2.98
N ASN A 94 -0.88 -3.39 -3.89
CA ASN A 94 -0.70 -1.94 -4.06
C ASN A 94 -2.01 -1.26 -4.45
N THR A 95 -2.81 -1.85 -5.35
CA THR A 95 -4.13 -1.26 -5.68
C THR A 95 -5.08 -1.21 -4.49
N LYS A 96 -5.06 -2.25 -3.64
CA LYS A 96 -5.86 -2.28 -2.39
C LYS A 96 -5.31 -1.27 -1.38
N PHE A 97 -3.99 -1.21 -1.25
CA PHE A 97 -3.30 -0.26 -0.40
C PHE A 97 -3.67 1.19 -0.75
N ASP A 98 -3.70 1.55 -2.03
CA ASP A 98 -4.05 2.92 -2.46
C ASP A 98 -5.47 3.31 -2.06
N CYS A 99 -6.43 2.38 -2.17
CA CYS A 99 -7.80 2.59 -1.69
C CYS A 99 -7.82 2.92 -0.19
N TRP A 100 -7.14 2.10 0.62
CA TRP A 100 -7.10 2.28 2.08
C TRP A 100 -6.23 3.46 2.52
N SER A 101 -5.19 3.78 1.77
CA SER A 101 -4.37 4.98 1.95
C SER A 101 -5.21 6.24 1.75
N ASN A 102 -6.04 6.28 0.70
CA ASN A 102 -6.96 7.39 0.50
C ASN A 102 -8.04 7.45 1.59
N LYS A 103 -8.60 6.31 2.00
CA LYS A 103 -9.56 6.25 3.11
C LYS A 103 -8.95 6.77 4.42
N SER A 104 -7.71 6.42 4.74
CA SER A 104 -7.02 6.84 5.99
C SER A 104 -6.96 8.36 6.16
N LYS A 105 -6.77 9.10 5.07
CA LYS A 105 -6.75 10.59 5.07
C LYS A 105 -8.10 11.21 5.42
N THR A 106 -9.19 10.45 5.26
CA THR A 106 -10.56 10.90 5.54
C THR A 106 -11.11 10.36 6.86
N LEU A 107 -10.37 9.48 7.55
CA LEU A 107 -10.81 8.90 8.81
C LEU A 107 -10.82 9.97 9.91
N THR A 108 -11.92 9.97 10.66
CA THR A 108 -12.09 10.82 11.82
C THR A 108 -11.43 10.16 13.04
N PRO A 109 -10.57 10.88 13.80
CA PRO A 109 -9.89 10.32 14.96
C PRO A 109 -10.83 10.17 16.16
N PHE A 110 -11.73 9.19 16.11
CA PHE A 110 -12.74 8.99 17.16
C PHE A 110 -12.11 8.57 18.50
N GLN A 111 -10.95 7.92 18.46
CA GLN A 111 -10.22 7.48 19.65
C GLN A 111 -9.79 8.65 20.55
N LEU A 112 -9.44 9.79 19.93
CA LEU A 112 -9.02 11.00 20.65
C LEU A 112 -10.12 11.57 21.54
N ARG A 113 -11.40 11.26 21.28
CA ARG A 113 -12.51 11.69 22.16
C ARG A 113 -12.43 11.12 23.57
N ARG A 114 -11.70 10.03 23.76
CA ARG A 114 -11.49 9.37 25.06
C ARG A 114 -10.23 9.87 25.79
N GLN A 115 -9.43 10.71 25.13
CA GLN A 115 -8.15 11.20 25.61
C GLN A 115 -8.20 12.71 25.80
N LYS A 116 -7.23 13.29 26.51
CA LYS A 116 -7.10 14.74 26.62
C LYS A 116 -6.72 15.32 25.26
N LEU A 117 -7.47 16.32 24.78
CA LEU A 117 -7.18 16.98 23.51
C LEU A 117 -6.15 18.09 23.71
N ASN A 118 -5.01 17.96 23.05
CA ASN A 118 -3.95 18.97 23.02
C ASN A 118 -3.83 19.56 21.61
N PRO A 119 -3.32 20.79 21.44
CA PRO A 119 -2.99 21.32 20.12
C PRO A 119 -2.07 20.37 19.33
N PRO A 120 -2.30 20.14 18.02
CA PRO A 120 -3.35 20.75 17.17
C PRO A 120 -4.72 20.03 17.19
N HIS A 121 -4.82 18.86 17.84
CA HIS A 121 -6.00 17.98 17.92
C HIS A 121 -7.19 18.54 18.71
N ASN A 122 -7.02 19.71 19.34
CA ASN A 122 -8.07 20.41 20.04
C ASN A 122 -9.00 21.21 19.13
N LYS A 123 -8.75 21.27 17.81
CA LYS A 123 -9.68 21.87 16.85
C LYS A 123 -10.81 20.89 16.53
N CYS A 124 -12.06 21.34 16.62
CA CYS A 124 -13.26 20.55 16.39
C CYS A 124 -14.25 21.29 15.50
N LYS A 125 -15.18 20.56 14.90
CA LYS A 125 -16.30 21.08 14.10
C LYS A 125 -17.64 20.67 14.70
N PHE A 126 -18.63 21.54 14.57
CA PHE A 126 -20.01 21.22 14.92
C PHE A 126 -20.69 20.31 13.89
N LEU A 127 -21.36 19.27 14.35
CA LEU A 127 -22.08 18.31 13.48
C LEU A 127 -23.52 18.75 13.19
N VAL A 128 -24.10 19.58 14.06
CA VAL A 128 -25.49 20.08 13.99
C VAL A 128 -25.54 21.56 14.35
N ASN A 129 -26.67 22.20 14.04
CA ASN A 129 -26.96 23.53 14.56
C ASN A 129 -27.31 23.40 16.05
N TYR A 130 -26.60 24.07 16.93
CA TYR A 130 -26.85 24.05 18.36
C TYR A 130 -27.30 25.44 18.83
N ARG A 131 -28.58 25.57 19.18
CA ARG A 131 -29.20 26.81 19.64
C ARG A 131 -29.81 26.59 21.02
N ARG A 132 -29.17 27.10 22.07
CA ARG A 132 -29.70 27.06 23.44
C ARG A 132 -29.37 28.33 24.19
N SER A 133 -30.39 28.95 24.77
CA SER A 133 -30.25 30.20 25.52
C SER A 133 -29.54 31.26 24.65
N GLN A 134 -28.36 31.73 25.06
CA GLN A 134 -27.56 32.72 24.32
C GLN A 134 -26.52 32.08 23.37
N ILE A 135 -26.48 30.75 23.28
CA ILE A 135 -25.53 30.00 22.45
C ILE A 135 -26.17 29.75 21.09
N ASN A 136 -25.50 30.21 20.03
CA ASN A 136 -25.89 29.95 18.65
C ASN A 136 -24.67 29.48 17.85
N LEU A 137 -24.63 28.19 17.55
CA LEU A 137 -23.55 27.52 16.84
C LEU A 137 -24.14 26.83 15.62
N ASN A 138 -23.58 27.09 14.45
CA ASN A 138 -24.04 26.48 13.21
C ASN A 138 -23.27 25.20 12.91
N LYS A 139 -23.91 24.32 12.15
CA LYS A 139 -23.26 23.13 11.60
C LYS A 139 -22.00 23.53 10.82
N ASN A 140 -20.94 22.74 10.99
CA ASN A 140 -19.60 22.92 10.43
C ASN A 140 -18.81 24.13 10.97
N GLU A 141 -19.33 24.88 11.94
CA GLU A 141 -18.52 25.92 12.60
C GLU A 141 -17.32 25.30 13.32
N GLU A 142 -16.16 25.93 13.15
CA GLU A 142 -14.92 25.53 13.81
C GLU A 142 -14.84 26.09 15.23
N CYS A 143 -14.35 25.26 16.15
CA CYS A 143 -14.13 25.63 17.53
C CYS A 143 -12.86 24.97 18.06
N THR A 144 -12.33 25.53 19.14
CA THR A 144 -11.17 24.97 19.85
C THR A 144 -11.64 24.46 21.20
N VAL A 145 -11.38 23.18 21.50
CA VAL A 145 -11.63 22.58 22.79
C VAL A 145 -10.59 23.09 23.79
N GLU A 146 -11.05 23.68 24.87
CA GLU A 146 -10.20 24.14 25.97
C GLU A 146 -10.10 23.10 27.08
N ASP A 147 -11.21 22.43 27.39
CA ASP A 147 -11.28 21.40 28.42
C ASP A 147 -12.29 20.32 28.05
N ASN A 148 -11.84 19.08 28.09
CA ASN A 148 -12.64 17.89 27.84
C ASN A 148 -12.64 16.90 29.02
N SER A 149 -12.28 17.36 30.22
CA SER A 149 -12.27 16.55 31.45
C SER A 149 -13.66 15.97 31.77
N GLN A 150 -14.73 16.70 31.44
CA GLN A 150 -16.10 16.22 31.51
C GLN A 150 -16.50 15.51 30.20
N LYS A 151 -16.62 14.18 30.21
CA LYS A 151 -16.90 13.38 28.99
C LYS A 151 -18.15 13.82 28.21
N ILE A 152 -19.19 14.26 28.89
CA ILE A 152 -20.50 14.60 28.29
C ILE A 152 -20.54 16.06 27.80
N LYS A 153 -19.81 16.96 28.46
CA LYS A 153 -19.90 18.41 28.24
C LYS A 153 -18.51 19.00 28.12
N TRP A 154 -18.16 19.52 26.96
CA TRP A 154 -16.83 20.08 26.72
C TRP A 154 -16.87 21.60 26.79
N LYS A 155 -15.80 22.18 27.32
CA LYS A 155 -15.56 23.62 27.26
C LYS A 155 -14.85 23.93 25.95
N ILE A 156 -15.46 24.78 25.14
CA ILE A 156 -14.94 25.17 23.84
C ILE A 156 -14.84 26.67 23.74
N ARG A 157 -14.00 27.13 22.80
CA ARG A 157 -13.91 28.50 22.33
C ARG A 157 -14.32 28.55 20.87
N LYS A 158 -15.28 29.41 20.52
CA LYS A 158 -15.69 29.60 19.12
C LYS A 158 -14.58 30.35 18.35
N ALA A 159 -14.36 29.99 17.09
CA ALA A 159 -13.43 30.74 16.25
C ALA A 159 -13.84 32.23 16.18
N GLY A 160 -12.89 33.14 16.45
CA GLY A 160 -13.13 34.59 16.44
C GLY A 160 -13.87 35.15 17.66
N SER A 161 -14.07 34.36 18.71
CA SER A 161 -14.66 34.82 19.99
C SER A 161 -13.75 34.42 21.16
N ASP A 162 -13.56 35.33 22.11
CA ASP A 162 -12.85 35.06 23.36
C ASP A 162 -13.74 34.39 24.41
N GLN A 163 -15.01 34.15 24.11
CA GLN A 163 -15.94 33.53 25.05
C GLN A 163 -15.82 32.01 25.01
N SER A 164 -15.55 31.44 26.19
CA SER A 164 -15.62 30.00 26.40
C SER A 164 -17.04 29.58 26.77
N ILE A 165 -17.53 28.54 26.10
CA ILE A 165 -18.90 28.04 26.24
C ILE A 165 -18.85 26.54 26.48
N PHE A 166 -19.79 26.03 27.27
CA PHE A 166 -19.94 24.59 27.47
C PHE A 166 -21.00 24.00 26.53
N VAL A 167 -20.63 22.98 25.77
CA VAL A 167 -21.51 22.30 24.81
C VAL A 167 -21.50 20.79 25.02
N PRO A 168 -22.58 20.07 24.65
CA PRO A 168 -22.56 18.62 24.64
C PRO A 168 -21.46 18.10 23.70
N SER A 169 -20.61 17.19 24.18
CA SER A 169 -19.49 16.65 23.40
C SER A 169 -19.96 15.91 22.15
N VAL A 170 -21.14 15.30 22.18
CA VAL A 170 -21.78 14.61 21.06
C VAL A 170 -22.05 15.54 19.85
N CYS A 171 -22.13 16.86 20.06
CA CYS A 171 -22.29 17.82 18.96
C CYS A 171 -21.00 18.09 18.18
N LEU A 172 -19.86 17.66 18.72
CA LEU A 172 -18.53 17.97 18.19
C LEU A 172 -17.96 16.78 17.42
N ALA A 173 -17.21 17.05 16.37
CA ALA A 173 -16.33 16.09 15.72
C ALA A 173 -14.91 16.65 15.64
N ILE A 174 -13.93 15.79 15.95
CA ILE A 174 -12.53 16.10 15.68
C ILE A 174 -12.32 15.86 14.18
N PRO A 175 -11.81 16.82 13.41
CA PRO A 175 -11.68 16.67 11.97
C PRO A 175 -10.62 15.62 11.62
N PRO A 176 -10.72 14.99 10.43
CA PRO A 176 -9.63 14.18 9.88
C PRO A 176 -8.37 15.04 9.62
N PRO A 177 -7.18 14.42 9.47
CA PRO A 177 -6.93 12.98 9.45
C PRO A 177 -6.68 12.36 10.83
N ASP A 178 -6.84 11.04 10.93
CA ASP A 178 -6.39 10.26 12.08
C ASP A 178 -4.91 9.88 11.94
N GLU A 179 -4.07 10.43 12.82
CA GLU A 179 -2.61 10.26 12.77
C GLU A 179 -2.18 8.80 12.99
N GLU A 180 -2.86 8.06 13.87
CA GLU A 180 -2.57 6.64 14.10
C GLU A 180 -2.81 5.81 12.83
N SER A 181 -3.96 6.02 12.17
CA SER A 181 -4.27 5.36 10.90
C SER A 181 -3.28 5.72 9.78
N LEU A 182 -2.82 6.97 9.72
CA LEU A 182 -1.81 7.39 8.74
C LEU A 182 -0.47 6.71 8.97
N ASP A 183 -0.01 6.62 10.22
CA ASP A 183 1.24 5.94 10.56
C ASP A 183 1.19 4.45 10.21
N LEU A 184 0.07 3.78 10.53
CA LEU A 184 -0.16 2.37 10.18
C LEU A 184 -0.06 2.12 8.66
N ILE A 185 -0.61 3.02 7.85
CA ILE A 185 -0.53 2.95 6.38
C ILE A 185 0.90 3.23 5.90
N GLN A 186 1.58 4.21 6.49
CA GLN A 186 2.97 4.52 6.14
C GLN A 186 3.90 3.33 6.43
N GLN A 187 3.74 2.67 7.57
CA GLN A 187 4.50 1.47 7.91
C GLN A 187 4.22 0.33 6.91
N LEU A 188 2.95 0.09 6.57
CA LEU A 188 2.56 -0.93 5.59
C LEU A 188 3.18 -0.64 4.20
N LYS A 189 3.18 0.62 3.76
CA LYS A 189 3.82 1.04 2.52
C LYS A 189 5.29 0.63 2.46
N ILE A 190 6.03 0.97 3.52
CA ILE A 190 7.46 0.64 3.63
C ILE A 190 7.67 -0.88 3.55
N ARG A 191 6.80 -1.68 4.20
CA ARG A 191 6.89 -3.15 4.14
C ARG A 191 6.64 -3.69 2.72
N ILE A 192 5.62 -3.18 2.03
CA ILE A 192 5.31 -3.58 0.64
C ILE A 192 6.46 -3.21 -0.30
N GLU A 193 6.94 -1.96 -0.25
CA GLU A 193 8.06 -1.50 -1.09
C GLU A 193 9.34 -2.28 -0.81
N SER A 194 9.62 -2.61 0.45
CA SER A 194 10.76 -3.44 0.81
C SER A 194 10.63 -4.85 0.25
N LEU A 195 9.44 -5.45 0.31
CA LEU A 195 9.20 -6.80 -0.20
C LEU A 195 9.29 -6.84 -1.73
N ASP A 196 8.70 -5.86 -2.42
CA ASP A 196 8.76 -5.73 -3.88
C ASP A 196 10.20 -5.65 -4.38
N LYS A 197 11.01 -4.79 -3.74
CA LYS A 197 12.45 -4.70 -4.03
C LYS A 197 13.19 -6.02 -3.80
N GLN A 198 12.87 -6.75 -2.72
CA GLN A 198 13.48 -8.06 -2.47
C GLN A 198 13.11 -9.07 -3.56
N ILE A 199 11.83 -9.21 -3.90
CA ILE A 199 11.35 -10.12 -4.96
C ILE A 199 12.06 -9.81 -6.28
N LEU A 200 12.11 -8.53 -6.64
CA LEU A 200 12.77 -8.09 -7.86
C LEU A 200 14.26 -8.45 -7.87
N SER A 201 14.97 -8.21 -6.76
CA SER A 201 16.40 -8.55 -6.66
C SER A 201 16.66 -10.05 -6.83
N TYR A 202 15.87 -10.91 -6.18
CA TYR A 202 16.00 -12.37 -6.34
C TYR A 202 15.60 -12.84 -7.74
N ARG A 203 14.60 -12.20 -8.35
CA ARG A 203 14.20 -12.51 -9.73
C ARG A 203 15.33 -12.23 -10.71
N LEU A 204 15.96 -11.06 -10.61
CA LEU A 204 17.11 -10.70 -11.43
C LEU A 204 18.29 -11.67 -11.20
N GLN A 205 18.55 -12.01 -9.94
CA GLN A 205 19.61 -12.96 -9.58
C GLN A 205 19.35 -14.37 -10.16
N PHE A 206 18.14 -14.91 -10.06
CA PHE A 206 17.85 -16.22 -10.66
C PHE A 206 17.84 -16.20 -12.19
N LYS A 207 17.39 -15.10 -12.82
CA LYS A 207 17.54 -14.93 -14.27
C LYS A 207 19.02 -14.94 -14.68
N LYS A 208 19.87 -14.21 -13.94
CA LYS A 208 21.33 -14.23 -14.14
C LYS A 208 21.91 -15.64 -14.02
N ASP A 209 21.59 -16.36 -12.95
CA ASP A 209 22.11 -17.71 -12.70
C ASP A 209 21.63 -18.72 -13.76
N ARG A 210 20.37 -18.60 -14.21
CA ARG A 210 19.84 -19.37 -15.34
C ARG A 210 20.65 -19.14 -16.61
N LEU A 211 20.89 -17.88 -16.98
CA LEU A 211 21.65 -17.54 -18.18
C LEU A 211 23.09 -18.04 -18.11
N PHE A 212 23.76 -17.90 -16.96
CA PHE A 212 25.10 -18.48 -16.78
C PHE A 212 25.08 -20.01 -16.90
N ASN A 213 24.08 -20.70 -16.38
CA ASN A 213 23.97 -22.15 -16.53
C ASN A 213 23.78 -22.56 -18.00
N VAL A 214 22.99 -21.81 -18.78
CA VAL A 214 22.83 -22.03 -20.23
C VAL A 214 24.13 -21.78 -20.97
N MET A 215 24.78 -20.64 -20.72
CA MET A 215 26.05 -20.28 -21.36
C MET A 215 27.18 -21.26 -20.99
N ASN A 216 27.23 -21.72 -19.74
CA ASN A 216 28.22 -22.70 -19.31
C ASN A 216 28.09 -24.03 -20.07
N LYS A 217 26.87 -24.47 -20.40
CA LYS A 217 26.67 -25.66 -21.26
C LYS A 217 27.28 -25.47 -22.65
N ILE A 218 27.13 -24.28 -23.25
CA ILE A 218 27.76 -23.96 -24.54
C ILE A 218 29.30 -23.87 -24.38
N LYS A 219 29.76 -23.30 -23.28
CA LYS A 219 31.19 -23.13 -23.00
C LYS A 219 31.93 -24.45 -22.84
N ILE A 220 31.29 -25.49 -22.29
CA ILE A 220 31.90 -26.83 -22.10
C ILE A 220 31.60 -27.82 -23.23
N CYS A 221 30.68 -27.54 -24.16
CA CYS A 221 30.37 -28.49 -25.24
C CYS A 221 31.59 -28.75 -26.14
N ASP A 222 31.70 -29.96 -26.66
CA ASP A 222 32.68 -30.29 -27.69
C ASP A 222 32.10 -30.09 -29.10
N PHE A 223 32.96 -30.25 -30.10
CA PHE A 223 32.58 -30.05 -31.50
C PHE A 223 31.55 -31.09 -31.98
N ASP A 224 31.65 -32.33 -31.49
CA ASP A 224 30.77 -33.42 -31.90
C ASP A 224 29.36 -33.25 -31.32
N GLU A 225 29.24 -32.89 -30.03
CA GLU A 225 27.98 -32.53 -29.38
C GLU A 225 27.33 -31.30 -30.05
N TYR A 226 28.14 -30.32 -30.45
CA TYR A 226 27.66 -29.15 -31.20
C TYR A 226 27.05 -29.56 -32.55
N GLU A 227 27.73 -30.38 -33.34
CA GLU A 227 27.26 -30.87 -34.65
C GLU A 227 25.94 -31.65 -34.54
N GLU A 228 25.80 -32.50 -33.52
CA GLU A 228 24.56 -33.23 -33.27
C GLU A 228 23.39 -32.28 -32.95
N ARG A 229 23.62 -31.29 -32.08
CA ARG A 229 22.57 -30.36 -31.65
C ARG A 229 22.22 -29.32 -32.71
N LYS A 230 23.17 -28.94 -33.55
CA LYS A 230 22.96 -28.04 -34.69
C LYS A 230 21.95 -28.59 -35.70
N LYS A 231 21.89 -29.92 -35.84
CA LYS A 231 20.92 -30.60 -36.74
C LYS A 231 19.49 -30.54 -36.23
N SER A 232 19.28 -30.23 -34.94
CA SER A 232 17.94 -30.09 -34.37
C SER A 232 17.29 -28.78 -34.80
N ALA A 233 16.01 -28.87 -35.18
CA ALA A 233 15.16 -27.70 -35.42
C ALA A 233 14.55 -27.12 -34.13
N ASP A 234 14.71 -27.81 -33.00
CA ASP A 234 14.20 -27.34 -31.71
C ASP A 234 15.08 -26.22 -31.14
N ALA A 235 14.45 -25.07 -30.89
CA ALA A 235 15.10 -23.88 -30.33
C ALA A 235 15.65 -24.09 -28.91
N ASN A 236 15.18 -25.11 -28.18
CA ASN A 236 15.71 -25.47 -26.86
C ASN A 236 16.92 -26.41 -26.91
N THR A 237 17.24 -26.94 -28.09
CA THR A 237 18.32 -27.92 -28.29
C THR A 237 19.47 -27.33 -29.12
N ASN A 238 19.15 -26.55 -30.16
CA ASN A 238 20.13 -25.96 -31.06
C ASN A 238 20.86 -24.78 -30.41
N PHE A 239 22.18 -24.91 -30.22
CA PHE A 239 22.98 -23.90 -29.51
C PHE A 239 23.01 -22.53 -30.18
N ASP A 240 22.93 -22.43 -31.51
CA ASP A 240 22.90 -21.15 -32.22
C ASP A 240 21.57 -20.41 -31.97
N LEU A 241 20.45 -21.13 -31.94
CA LEU A 241 19.14 -20.58 -31.59
C LEU A 241 19.06 -20.18 -30.11
N ILE A 242 19.60 -21.00 -29.22
CA ILE A 242 19.69 -20.72 -27.78
C ILE A 242 20.50 -19.44 -27.54
N LEU A 243 21.68 -19.31 -28.17
CA LEU A 243 22.53 -18.15 -27.96
C LEU A 243 21.86 -16.85 -28.44
N ASN A 244 21.12 -16.89 -29.56
CA ASN A 244 20.33 -15.75 -30.00
C ASN A 244 19.24 -15.35 -28.98
N SER A 245 18.53 -16.33 -28.39
CA SER A 245 17.57 -16.06 -27.32
C SER A 245 18.23 -15.42 -26.10
N VAL A 246 19.38 -15.97 -25.67
CA VAL A 246 20.16 -15.45 -24.53
C VAL A 246 20.55 -14.00 -24.73
N LYS A 247 20.89 -13.59 -25.96
CA LYS A 247 21.22 -12.19 -26.28
C LYS A 247 20.09 -11.23 -25.90
N TYR A 248 18.87 -11.51 -26.37
CA TYR A 248 17.71 -10.66 -26.10
C TYR A 248 17.38 -10.62 -24.60
N GLU A 249 17.51 -11.75 -23.90
CA GLU A 249 17.28 -11.81 -22.45
C GLU A 249 18.32 -11.02 -21.65
N ILE A 250 19.59 -11.01 -22.07
CA ILE A 250 20.63 -10.18 -21.46
C ILE A 250 20.30 -8.70 -21.66
N GLU A 251 19.93 -8.28 -22.87
CA GLU A 251 19.53 -6.90 -23.17
C GLU A 251 18.34 -6.46 -22.30
N GLU A 252 17.32 -7.31 -22.16
CA GLU A 252 16.15 -7.06 -21.30
C GLU A 252 16.56 -6.90 -19.82
N LEU A 253 17.41 -7.79 -19.31
CA LEU A 253 17.90 -7.76 -17.93
C LEU A 253 18.70 -6.49 -17.62
N VAL A 254 19.58 -6.09 -18.53
CA VAL A 254 20.39 -4.88 -18.39
C VAL A 254 19.46 -3.66 -18.32
N ASN A 255 18.47 -3.58 -19.20
CA ASN A 255 17.48 -2.49 -19.18
C ASN A 255 16.71 -2.44 -17.85
N GLN A 256 16.19 -3.57 -17.37
CA GLN A 256 15.48 -3.65 -16.08
C GLN A 256 16.33 -3.24 -14.88
N SER A 257 17.64 -3.52 -14.91
CA SER A 257 18.57 -3.10 -13.85
C SER A 257 18.87 -1.60 -13.86
N THR A 258 18.95 -0.97 -15.03
CA THR A 258 19.23 0.48 -15.15
C THR A 258 18.09 1.35 -14.62
N GLU A 259 16.84 0.90 -14.81
CA GLU A 259 15.65 1.59 -14.27
C GLU A 259 15.60 1.61 -12.74
N LEU A 260 16.16 0.59 -12.09
CA LEU A 260 16.24 0.50 -10.62
C LEU A 260 17.31 1.41 -10.04
N ASN A 261 18.47 1.47 -10.69
CA ASN A 261 19.61 2.29 -10.28
C ASN A 261 19.37 3.79 -10.49
N GLY A 262 18.54 4.16 -11.47
CA GLY A 262 18.14 5.55 -11.71
C GLY A 262 17.17 6.15 -10.69
N LYS A 263 16.56 5.33 -9.81
CA LYS A 263 15.49 5.76 -8.89
C LYS A 263 15.83 5.70 -7.40
N ASN A 264 17.01 5.22 -6.97
CA ASN A 264 17.37 5.14 -5.54
C ASN A 264 18.78 5.68 -5.24
N GLY A 265 18.85 6.65 -4.32
CA GLY A 265 20.06 6.93 -3.57
C GLY A 265 20.35 5.82 -2.56
N LYS A 266 21.60 5.37 -2.54
CA LYS A 266 22.30 4.55 -1.52
C LYS A 266 21.39 3.97 -0.40
N ASN A 267 20.93 2.73 -0.54
CA ASN A 267 20.42 1.93 0.58
C ASN A 267 21.07 0.53 0.59
N GLN A 268 21.68 0.19 1.72
CA GLN A 268 22.80 -0.78 1.87
C GLN A 268 22.46 -2.28 1.96
N HIS A 269 21.26 -2.75 1.59
CA HIS A 269 20.91 -4.18 1.80
C HIS A 269 20.13 -4.85 0.65
N PHE A 270 20.37 -4.42 -0.59
CA PHE A 270 19.79 -5.10 -1.76
C PHE A 270 20.86 -5.80 -2.57
N ILE A 271 20.54 -6.98 -3.12
CA ILE A 271 21.33 -7.58 -4.20
C ILE A 271 21.06 -6.72 -5.44
N GLU A 272 21.82 -5.65 -5.60
CA GLU A 272 21.80 -4.86 -6.82
C GLU A 272 22.44 -5.72 -7.91
N PHE A 273 21.70 -6.00 -8.98
CA PHE A 273 22.32 -6.46 -10.22
C PHE A 273 23.27 -5.34 -10.68
N SER A 274 24.55 -5.51 -10.39
CA SER A 274 25.52 -4.45 -10.51
C SER A 274 25.93 -4.26 -11.97
N ASN A 275 26.45 -3.09 -12.31
CA ASN A 275 27.10 -2.88 -13.60
C ASN A 275 28.25 -3.90 -13.85
N SER A 276 28.82 -4.46 -12.76
CA SER A 276 29.78 -5.55 -12.84
C SER A 276 29.14 -6.88 -13.24
N ASP A 277 27.95 -7.21 -12.71
CA ASP A 277 27.21 -8.42 -13.09
C ASP A 277 26.76 -8.36 -14.57
N ALA A 278 26.29 -7.19 -15.01
CA ALA A 278 25.96 -6.95 -16.41
C ALA A 278 27.17 -7.20 -17.33
N LYS A 279 28.32 -6.64 -16.96
CA LYS A 279 29.56 -6.81 -17.71
C LYS A 279 30.00 -8.29 -17.75
N LEU A 280 29.93 -9.00 -16.62
CA LEU A 280 30.28 -10.43 -16.57
C LEU A 280 29.39 -11.29 -17.46
N LEU A 281 28.08 -10.99 -17.54
CA LEU A 281 27.16 -11.68 -18.44
C LEU A 281 27.50 -11.41 -19.91
N ILE A 282 27.78 -10.16 -20.28
CA ILE A 282 28.16 -9.78 -21.64
C ILE A 282 29.48 -10.44 -22.04
N ASP A 283 30.51 -10.37 -21.18
CA ASP A 283 31.82 -11.00 -21.44
C ASP A 283 31.67 -12.53 -21.62
N SER A 284 30.79 -13.16 -20.83
CA SER A 284 30.49 -14.59 -20.97
C SER A 284 29.75 -14.91 -22.26
N TYR A 285 28.82 -14.05 -22.69
CA TYR A 285 28.09 -14.18 -23.95
C TYR A 285 29.04 -14.08 -25.15
N ASP A 286 29.95 -13.11 -25.13
CA ASP A 286 30.92 -12.90 -26.22
C ASP A 286 31.87 -14.11 -26.37
N ALA A 287 32.30 -14.71 -25.26
CA ALA A 287 33.04 -15.96 -25.26
C ALA A 287 32.22 -17.13 -25.85
N CYS A 288 30.94 -17.20 -25.44
CA CYS A 288 29.85 -17.96 -26.08
C CYS A 288 29.88 -17.94 -27.60
N SER A 289 29.67 -16.73 -28.12
CA SER A 289 29.54 -16.40 -29.54
C SER A 289 30.80 -16.72 -30.32
N LYS A 290 31.96 -16.34 -29.81
CA LYS A 290 33.24 -16.64 -30.45
C LYS A 290 33.46 -18.14 -30.65
N LYS A 291 33.18 -18.94 -29.61
CA LYS A 291 33.33 -20.40 -29.68
C LYS A 291 32.39 -21.04 -30.70
N LEU A 292 31.12 -20.62 -30.74
CA LEU A 292 30.17 -21.14 -31.74
C LEU A 292 30.55 -20.74 -33.16
N ASN A 293 31.11 -19.54 -33.37
CA ASN A 293 31.63 -19.12 -34.67
C ASN A 293 32.80 -20.00 -35.13
N GLU A 294 33.75 -20.30 -34.23
CA GLU A 294 34.88 -21.21 -34.52
C GLU A 294 34.38 -22.63 -34.87
N PHE A 295 33.32 -23.11 -34.23
CA PHE A 295 32.70 -24.39 -34.59
C PHE A 295 31.97 -24.32 -35.94
N ASN A 296 31.23 -23.24 -36.21
CA ASN A 296 30.59 -23.02 -37.50
C ASN A 296 31.58 -23.02 -38.67
N GLU A 297 32.74 -22.37 -38.51
CA GLU A 297 33.82 -22.35 -39.49
C GLU A 297 34.40 -23.76 -39.74
N LYS A 298 34.71 -24.51 -38.66
CA LYS A 298 35.18 -25.90 -38.77
C LYS A 298 34.18 -26.84 -39.45
N SER A 299 32.88 -26.63 -39.21
CA SER A 299 31.83 -27.39 -39.90
C SER A 299 31.77 -27.07 -41.40
N ALA A 300 32.01 -25.82 -41.79
CA ALA A 300 32.03 -25.41 -43.19
C ALA A 300 33.24 -26.01 -43.92
N GLU A 301 34.42 -26.04 -43.28
CA GLU A 301 35.63 -26.66 -43.83
C GLU A 301 35.51 -28.18 -44.01
N LYS A 302 34.79 -28.89 -43.14
CA LYS A 302 34.54 -30.35 -43.28
C LYS A 302 33.58 -30.71 -44.42
N ASN A 303 32.76 -29.77 -44.87
CA ASN A 303 31.74 -29.99 -45.91
C ASN A 303 32.19 -29.51 -47.31
N GLN A 304 33.40 -28.96 -47.43
CA GLN A 304 34.09 -28.67 -48.70
C GLN A 304 34.96 -29.87 -49.13
#